data_AF-A0A8H3DQR7-F1
#
_entry.id   AF-A0A8H3DQR7-F1
#
_cell.length_a   1.000
_cell.length_b   1.000
_cell.length_c   1.000
_cell.angle_alpha   90.00
_cell.angle_beta   90.00
_cell.angle_gamma   90.00
#
_symmetry.space_group_name_H-M   'P 1'
#
loop_
_entity.id
_entity.type
_entity.pdbx_description
1 polymer ?
#
loop_
_entity_poly.entity_id
_entity_poly.type
_entity_poly.pdbx_seq_one_letter_code
_entity_poly.pdbx_strand_id
1 'polypeptide(L)'
;MAENGAVVYVTLIEWDNKLINTEGLNRLMGILPPERQAKLKKFYHAEDSWRSLIGQLLPRYWLRQKQIDPGTIGFEATEHGKPIITQSSVPLTYNVTHDSNMVAVACGSGEPVGIDVMRVALPRRTSMNEFVEFVSEQLTAREKEALDPTAGDEATRLMRLYRMWTVKEAYTKALGEGLGYDFARIEYDVLNDMVTVDGKLPLGWEIASFLVRHAADTYVISTARQVGGDQVTTLHLADAPEGLVQFVNVNVLAECLVPSI
;
A
#
# COMPACT_ATOMS: atom_id res chain seq x y z
N MET A 1 1.71 12.84 -17.47
CA MET A 1 1.07 11.62 -16.90
C MET A 1 0.44 11.86 -15.51
N ALA A 2 0.66 13.01 -14.85
CA ALA A 2 0.18 13.27 -13.49
C ALA A 2 -1.21 13.95 -13.37
N GLU A 3 -1.83 14.42 -14.45
CA GLU A 3 -3.07 15.23 -14.33
C GLU A 3 -4.36 14.39 -14.15
N ASN A 4 -4.35 13.10 -14.49
CA ASN A 4 -5.50 12.18 -14.35
C ASN A 4 -5.12 10.79 -13.79
N GLY A 5 -3.94 10.67 -13.18
CA GLY A 5 -3.42 9.42 -12.62
C GLY A 5 -3.79 9.22 -11.15
N ALA A 6 -3.93 7.97 -10.70
CA ALA A 6 -3.93 7.70 -9.27
C ALA A 6 -2.59 8.15 -8.68
N VAL A 7 -2.62 8.99 -7.65
CA VAL A 7 -1.41 9.50 -7.00
C VAL A 7 -1.10 8.62 -5.80
N VAL A 8 0.16 8.24 -5.64
CA VAL A 8 0.62 7.48 -4.49
C VAL A 8 1.35 8.41 -3.55
N TYR A 9 0.87 8.52 -2.32
CA TYR A 9 1.60 9.20 -1.25
C TYR A 9 2.22 8.15 -0.34
N VAL A 10 3.51 8.28 -0.09
CA VAL A 10 4.28 7.38 0.77
C VAL A 10 4.82 8.20 1.93
N THR A 11 4.59 7.73 3.15
CA THR A 11 5.23 8.24 4.35
C THR A 11 6.12 7.16 4.93
N LEU A 12 7.39 7.50 5.08
CA LEU A 12 8.32 6.77 5.91
C LEU A 12 8.17 7.26 7.35
N ILE A 13 8.08 6.31 8.28
CA ILE A 13 8.13 6.57 9.70
C ILE A 13 9.54 6.23 10.18
N GLU A 14 10.39 7.24 10.29
CA GLU A 14 11.72 7.10 10.87
C GLU A 14 11.60 6.95 12.38
N TRP A 15 11.90 5.75 12.89
CA TRP A 15 11.80 5.41 14.31
C TRP A 15 13.09 5.62 15.11
N ASP A 16 14.17 6.08 14.48
CA ASP A 16 15.51 5.98 15.09
C ASP A 16 16.17 7.35 15.36
N ASN A 17 15.73 7.98 16.45
CA ASN A 17 16.49 8.98 17.22
C ASN A 17 16.68 10.40 16.65
N LYS A 18 15.56 11.11 16.43
CA LYS A 18 15.35 12.49 16.93
C LYS A 18 13.87 12.85 16.83
N LEU A 19 13.14 12.64 17.93
CA LEU A 19 11.82 13.21 18.21
C LEU A 19 10.83 13.13 17.03
N ILE A 20 10.11 12.02 16.86
CA ILE A 20 8.71 12.24 16.52
C ILE A 20 8.12 12.89 17.76
N ASN A 21 7.88 14.20 17.69
CA ASN A 21 7.37 14.96 18.81
C ASN A 21 6.08 14.28 19.29
N THR A 22 6.11 13.61 20.44
CA THR A 22 4.94 12.93 21.01
C THR A 22 3.76 13.90 21.17
N GLU A 23 4.06 15.18 21.39
CA GLU A 23 3.08 16.25 21.38
C GLU A 23 2.48 16.48 19.98
N GLY A 24 3.30 16.46 18.93
CA GLY A 24 2.86 16.50 17.53
C GLY A 24 1.97 15.32 17.15
N LEU A 25 2.32 14.10 17.57
CA LEU A 25 1.46 12.92 17.37
C LEU A 25 0.16 12.99 18.17
N ASN A 26 0.20 13.50 19.40
CA ASN A 26 -1.01 13.70 20.20
C ASN A 26 -1.93 14.76 19.58
N ARG A 27 -1.37 15.85 19.03
CA ARG A 27 -2.12 16.85 18.26
C ARG A 27 -2.76 16.24 17.01
N LEU A 28 -1.99 15.46 16.26
CA LEU A 28 -2.47 14.71 15.10
C LEU A 28 -3.56 13.71 15.46
N MET A 29 -3.44 12.99 16.57
CA MET A 29 -4.48 12.08 17.06
C MET A 29 -5.76 12.84 17.40
N GLY A 30 -5.64 14.08 17.89
CA GLY A 30 -6.77 14.96 18.20
C GLY A 30 -7.67 15.30 16.99
N ILE A 31 -7.18 15.18 15.76
CA ILE A 31 -8.00 15.43 14.55
C ILE A 31 -8.94 14.27 14.22
N LEU A 32 -8.70 13.09 14.79
CA LEU A 32 -9.51 11.90 14.53
C LEU A 32 -10.73 11.88 15.46
N PRO A 33 -11.85 11.27 15.05
CA PRO A 33 -13.00 11.09 15.93
C PRO A 33 -12.64 10.35 17.23
N PRO A 34 -13.34 10.63 18.36
CA PRO A 34 -13.04 10.00 19.65
C PRO A 34 -13.01 8.47 19.61
N GLU A 35 -13.88 7.81 18.84
CA GLU A 35 -13.85 6.35 18.72
C GLU A 35 -12.57 5.83 18.06
N ARG A 36 -12.01 6.58 17.10
CA ARG A 36 -10.74 6.25 16.44
C ARG A 36 -9.57 6.49 17.38
N GLN A 37 -9.56 7.59 18.13
CA GLN A 37 -8.54 7.86 19.15
C GLN A 37 -8.51 6.74 20.20
N ALA A 38 -9.68 6.28 20.65
CA ALA A 38 -9.78 5.18 21.62
C ALA A 38 -9.24 3.86 21.06
N LYS A 39 -9.44 3.56 19.77
CA LYS A 39 -8.84 2.39 19.11
C LYS A 39 -7.32 2.47 19.05
N LEU A 40 -6.77 3.63 18.70
CA LEU A 40 -5.32 3.84 18.61
C LEU A 40 -4.62 3.62 19.95
N LYS A 41 -5.26 3.96 21.07
CA LYS A 41 -4.72 3.75 22.43
C LYS A 41 -4.73 2.29 22.90
N LYS A 42 -5.38 1.38 22.15
CA LYS A 42 -5.49 -0.05 22.51
C LYS A 42 -4.41 -0.93 21.87
N PHE A 43 -3.62 -0.40 20.93
CA PHE A 43 -2.51 -1.16 20.37
C PHE A 43 -1.49 -1.50 21.46
N TYR A 44 -1.01 -2.73 21.44
CA TYR A 44 0.02 -3.19 22.38
C TYR A 44 1.38 -2.54 22.09
N HIS A 45 1.71 -2.38 20.81
CA HIS A 45 2.92 -1.71 20.33
C HIS A 45 2.59 -0.29 19.84
N ALA A 46 3.41 0.69 20.22
CA ALA A 46 3.23 2.08 19.82
C ALA A 46 3.34 2.24 18.29
N GLU A 47 4.22 1.44 17.67
CA GLU A 47 4.48 1.40 16.25
C GLU A 47 3.24 1.05 15.42
N ASP A 48 2.42 0.11 15.90
CA ASP A 48 1.14 -0.22 15.25
C ASP A 48 0.15 0.93 15.39
N SER A 49 0.09 1.57 16.56
CA SER A 49 -0.72 2.76 16.79
C SER A 49 -0.33 3.87 15.83
N TRP A 50 0.97 4.09 15.64
CA TRP A 50 1.48 5.14 14.78
C TRP A 50 1.26 4.87 13.29
N ARG A 51 1.48 3.63 12.83
CA ARG A 51 1.12 3.21 11.46
C ARG A 51 -0.38 3.43 11.21
N SER A 52 -1.22 3.03 12.17
CA SER A 52 -2.68 3.20 12.08
C SER A 52 -3.10 4.67 12.11
N LEU A 53 -2.43 5.51 12.89
CA LEU A 53 -2.65 6.96 12.90
C LEU A 53 -2.28 7.56 11.54
N ILE A 54 -1.05 7.36 11.07
CA ILE A 54 -0.57 7.92 9.79
C ILE A 54 -1.41 7.43 8.62
N GLY A 55 -1.83 6.16 8.63
CA GLY A 55 -2.73 5.62 7.61
C GLY A 55 -4.09 6.32 7.55
N GLN A 56 -4.54 6.94 8.65
CA GLN A 56 -5.74 7.78 8.68
C GLN A 56 -5.44 9.25 8.31
N LEU A 57 -4.22 9.72 8.51
CA LEU A 57 -3.80 11.09 8.19
C LEU A 57 -3.50 11.28 6.70
N LEU A 58 -2.85 10.30 6.08
CA LEU A 58 -2.43 10.35 4.67
C LEU A 58 -3.59 10.67 3.69
N PRO A 59 -4.76 10.02 3.78
CA PRO A 59 -5.91 10.41 2.96
C PRO A 59 -6.38 11.84 3.22
N ARG A 60 -6.33 12.33 4.47
CA ARG A 60 -6.70 13.70 4.82
C ARG A 60 -5.72 14.73 4.25
N TYR A 61 -4.43 14.40 4.25
CA TYR A 61 -3.41 15.21 3.61
C TYR A 61 -3.63 15.31 2.10
N TRP A 62 -3.91 14.19 1.43
CA TRP A 62 -4.25 14.18 0.01
C TRP A 62 -5.46 15.06 -0.30
N LEU A 63 -6.53 14.99 0.49
CA LEU A 63 -7.70 15.86 0.33
C LEU A 63 -7.33 17.34 0.40
N ARG A 64 -6.49 17.74 1.36
CA ARG A 64 -5.97 19.13 1.46
C ARG A 64 -5.19 19.54 0.22
N GLN A 65 -4.38 18.65 -0.37
CA GLN A 65 -3.69 18.93 -1.63
C GLN A 65 -4.66 19.17 -2.80
N LYS A 66 -5.82 18.50 -2.78
CA LYS A 66 -6.93 18.75 -3.71
C LYS A 66 -7.82 19.95 -3.33
N GLN A 67 -7.43 20.74 -2.32
CA GLN A 67 -8.21 21.86 -1.78
C GLN A 67 -9.59 21.44 -1.25
N ILE A 68 -9.74 20.18 -0.84
CA ILE A 68 -10.95 19.63 -0.23
C ILE A 68 -10.74 19.62 1.29
N ASP A 69 -11.70 20.16 2.04
CA ASP A 69 -11.65 20.14 3.51
C ASP A 69 -11.98 18.74 4.06
N PRO A 70 -11.03 18.03 4.70
CA PRO A 70 -11.29 16.70 5.23
C PRO A 70 -12.36 16.67 6.32
N GLY A 71 -12.66 17.81 6.96
CA GLY A 71 -13.74 17.93 7.95
C GLY A 71 -15.14 17.77 7.35
N THR A 72 -15.27 17.93 6.03
CA THR A 72 -16.54 17.74 5.29
C THR A 72 -16.69 16.34 4.70
N ILE A 73 -15.66 15.50 4.83
CA ILE A 73 -15.59 14.18 4.21
C ILE A 73 -15.94 13.08 5.21
N GLY A 74 -16.91 12.25 4.84
CA GLY A 74 -17.28 11.03 5.56
C GLY A 74 -16.26 9.92 5.28
N PHE A 75 -15.67 9.35 6.33
CA PHE A 75 -14.76 8.21 6.27
C PHE A 75 -15.38 6.99 6.94
N GLU A 76 -15.67 5.97 6.15
CA GLU A 76 -16.27 4.72 6.62
C GLU A 76 -15.44 3.51 6.22
N ALA A 77 -15.92 2.32 6.54
CA ALA A 77 -15.36 1.07 6.06
C ALA A 77 -16.48 0.19 5.53
N THR A 78 -16.20 -0.55 4.47
CA THR A 78 -17.09 -1.61 3.96
C THR A 78 -17.23 -2.74 4.98
N GLU A 79 -18.14 -3.69 4.71
CA GLU A 79 -18.30 -4.92 5.50
C GLU A 79 -17.00 -5.73 5.63
N HIS A 80 -16.14 -5.69 4.61
CA HIS A 80 -14.83 -6.33 4.58
C HIS A 80 -13.70 -5.44 5.16
N GLY A 81 -14.04 -4.28 5.74
CA GLY A 81 -13.09 -3.40 6.40
C GLY A 81 -12.31 -2.45 5.48
N LYS A 82 -12.51 -2.53 4.15
CA LYS A 82 -11.90 -1.59 3.20
C LYS A 82 -12.39 -0.15 3.49
N PRO A 83 -11.49 0.82 3.74
CA PRO A 83 -11.88 2.20 3.96
C PRO A 83 -12.50 2.85 2.72
N ILE A 84 -13.53 3.66 2.90
CA ILE A 84 -14.26 4.34 1.82
C ILE A 84 -14.61 5.80 2.18
N ILE A 85 -14.84 6.61 1.14
CA ILE A 85 -15.35 7.98 1.26
C ILE A 85 -16.84 7.96 0.95
N THR A 86 -17.69 8.44 1.87
CA THR A 86 -19.16 8.40 1.73
C THR A 86 -19.81 9.78 1.51
N GLN A 87 -19.13 10.87 1.85
CA GLN A 87 -19.67 12.23 1.73
C GLN A 87 -18.65 13.13 1.00
N SER A 88 -18.71 13.16 -0.33
CA SER A 88 -17.87 14.03 -1.17
C SER A 88 -18.68 14.54 -2.36
N SER A 89 -18.44 15.79 -2.77
CA SER A 89 -19.03 16.38 -3.99
C SER A 89 -18.35 15.90 -5.27
N VAL A 90 -17.18 15.27 -5.16
CA VAL A 90 -16.42 14.71 -6.27
C VAL A 90 -16.10 13.23 -6.00
N PRO A 91 -16.03 12.36 -7.04
CA PRO A 91 -15.66 10.97 -6.86
C PRO A 91 -14.22 10.85 -6.34
N LEU A 92 -14.04 10.11 -5.24
CA LEU A 92 -12.75 9.91 -4.59
C LEU A 92 -12.68 8.49 -4.07
N THR A 93 -11.55 7.85 -4.30
CA THR A 93 -11.24 6.51 -3.80
C THR A 93 -9.85 6.53 -3.21
N TYR A 94 -9.61 5.69 -2.22
CA TYR A 94 -8.27 5.50 -1.69
C TYR A 94 -8.12 4.09 -1.13
N ASN A 95 -6.87 3.67 -1.00
CA ASN A 95 -6.50 2.48 -0.26
C ASN A 95 -5.20 2.73 0.50
N VAL A 96 -5.09 2.13 1.67
CA VAL A 96 -3.96 2.34 2.58
C VAL A 96 -3.32 1.01 2.92
N THR A 97 -2.01 1.01 3.03
CA THR A 97 -1.22 -0.14 3.45
C THR A 97 -0.06 0.33 4.32
N HIS A 98 0.49 -0.57 5.12
CA HIS A 98 1.70 -0.31 5.88
C HIS A 98 2.47 -1.60 6.13
N ASP A 99 3.79 -1.50 6.16
CA ASP A 99 4.65 -2.56 6.67
C ASP A 99 5.92 -1.95 7.24
N SER A 100 6.38 -2.51 8.36
CA SER A 100 7.55 -2.04 9.10
C SER A 100 7.50 -0.51 9.32
N ASN A 101 8.37 0.24 8.67
CA ASN A 101 8.49 1.69 8.85
C ASN A 101 7.77 2.48 7.75
N MET A 102 6.99 1.84 6.88
CA MET A 102 6.38 2.52 5.75
C MET A 102 4.86 2.46 5.84
N VAL A 103 4.22 3.60 5.56
CA VAL A 103 2.78 3.70 5.33
C VAL A 103 2.58 4.32 3.96
N ALA A 104 1.75 3.70 3.13
CA ALA A 104 1.46 4.20 1.80
C ALA A 104 -0.05 4.31 1.60
N VAL A 105 -0.46 5.34 0.86
CA VAL A 105 -1.83 5.50 0.37
C VAL A 105 -1.79 5.66 -1.14
N ALA A 106 -2.64 4.91 -1.84
CA ALA A 106 -2.96 5.19 -3.23
C ALA A 106 -4.32 5.88 -3.27
N CYS A 107 -4.40 6.96 -4.05
CA CYS A 107 -5.58 7.81 -4.12
C CYS A 107 -6.04 7.95 -5.58
N GLY A 108 -7.32 7.67 -5.83
CA GLY A 108 -7.97 7.73 -7.14
C GLY A 108 -9.07 8.80 -7.21
N SER A 109 -9.68 8.93 -8.38
CA SER A 109 -10.76 9.88 -8.67
C SER A 109 -12.10 9.18 -8.90
N GLY A 110 -12.39 8.15 -8.10
CA GLY A 110 -13.64 7.39 -8.11
C GLY A 110 -13.47 5.94 -8.56
N GLU A 111 -12.40 5.63 -9.30
CA GLU A 111 -12.08 4.28 -9.74
C GLU A 111 -11.57 3.39 -8.61
N PRO A 112 -11.80 2.07 -8.67
CA PRO A 112 -11.14 1.12 -7.78
C PRO A 112 -9.63 1.28 -7.79
N VAL A 113 -9.06 1.48 -6.60
CA VAL A 113 -7.62 1.59 -6.37
C VAL A 113 -7.21 0.73 -5.18
N GLY A 114 -6.06 0.10 -5.27
CA GLY A 114 -5.44 -0.71 -4.23
C GLY A 114 -3.94 -0.53 -4.20
N ILE A 115 -3.35 -0.67 -3.03
CA ILE A 115 -1.91 -0.57 -2.81
C ILE A 115 -1.45 -1.58 -1.77
N ASP A 116 -0.28 -2.13 -1.98
CA ASP A 116 0.41 -2.91 -0.96
C ASP A 116 1.89 -2.53 -0.84
N VAL A 117 2.43 -2.69 0.37
CA VAL A 117 3.82 -2.42 0.69
C VAL A 117 4.35 -3.51 1.60
N MET A 118 5.52 -4.04 1.27
CA MET A 118 6.23 -4.99 2.12
C MET A 118 7.73 -4.70 2.13
N ARG A 119 8.32 -4.73 3.32
CA ARG A 119 9.76 -4.72 3.52
C ARG A 119 10.32 -6.07 3.09
N VAL A 120 11.34 -6.03 2.25
CA VAL A 120 12.05 -7.22 1.76
C VAL A 120 13.01 -7.72 2.84
N ALA A 121 12.56 -8.66 3.65
CA ALA A 121 13.38 -9.35 4.63
C ALA A 121 12.79 -10.72 4.96
N LEU A 122 13.62 -11.74 5.12
CA LEU A 122 13.13 -13.02 5.61
C LEU A 122 12.62 -12.89 7.05
N PRO A 123 11.54 -13.60 7.42
CA PRO A 123 11.17 -13.76 8.81
C PRO A 123 12.33 -14.33 9.64
N ARG A 124 12.41 -13.92 10.92
CA ARG A 124 13.48 -14.35 11.80
C ARG A 124 13.47 -15.87 11.95
N ARG A 125 14.63 -16.49 11.75
CA ARG A 125 14.84 -17.95 11.87
C ARG A 125 14.03 -18.76 10.84
N THR A 126 13.79 -18.19 9.67
CA THR A 126 13.13 -18.85 8.54
C THR A 126 14.03 -18.77 7.32
N SER A 127 14.28 -19.91 6.68
CA SER A 127 14.96 -19.98 5.39
C SER A 127 14.02 -19.59 4.25
N MET A 128 14.58 -19.21 3.09
CA MET A 128 13.77 -18.92 1.92
C MET A 128 12.84 -20.08 1.52
N ASN A 129 13.32 -21.33 1.60
CA ASN A 129 12.52 -22.48 1.20
C ASN A 129 11.34 -22.72 2.16
N GLU A 130 11.55 -22.58 3.47
CA GLU A 130 10.47 -22.65 4.46
C GLU A 130 9.46 -21.53 4.25
N PHE A 131 9.92 -20.33 3.88
CA PHE A 131 9.02 -19.21 3.62
C PHE A 131 8.16 -19.43 2.36
N VAL A 132 8.74 -19.94 1.27
CA VAL A 132 7.98 -20.32 0.06
C VAL A 132 6.96 -21.40 0.38
N GLU A 133 7.34 -22.42 1.16
CA GLU A 133 6.42 -23.50 1.54
C GLU A 133 5.23 -22.96 2.34
N PHE A 134 5.49 -22.06 3.29
CA PHE A 134 4.46 -21.43 4.13
C PHE A 134 3.39 -20.69 3.32
N VAL A 135 3.77 -20.05 2.22
CA VAL A 135 2.85 -19.29 1.35
C VAL A 135 2.43 -20.06 0.09
N SER A 136 2.80 -21.34 -0.02
CA SER A 136 2.71 -22.10 -1.28
C SER A 136 1.28 -22.26 -1.80
N GLU A 137 0.27 -22.29 -0.95
CA GLU A 137 -1.15 -22.36 -1.35
C GLU A 137 -1.64 -21.07 -2.03
N GLN A 138 -0.96 -19.94 -1.77
CA GLN A 138 -1.28 -18.63 -2.37
C GLN A 138 -0.53 -18.41 -3.70
N LEU A 139 0.28 -19.37 -4.13
CA LEU A 139 1.11 -19.30 -5.33
C LEU A 139 0.62 -20.27 -6.40
N THR A 140 0.63 -19.79 -7.64
CA THR A 140 0.41 -20.60 -8.84
C THR A 140 1.60 -21.52 -9.13
N ALA A 141 1.41 -22.49 -10.02
CA ALA A 141 2.50 -23.38 -10.43
C ALA A 141 3.69 -22.60 -11.06
N ARG A 142 3.41 -21.63 -11.92
CA ARG A 142 4.45 -20.80 -12.56
C ARG A 142 5.19 -19.93 -11.56
N GLU A 143 4.50 -19.36 -10.58
CA GLU A 143 5.14 -18.58 -9.52
C GLU A 143 6.06 -19.45 -8.66
N LYS A 144 5.66 -20.69 -8.36
CA LYS A 144 6.53 -21.66 -7.66
C LYS A 144 7.79 -21.99 -8.46
N GLU A 145 7.68 -22.17 -9.78
CA GLU A 145 8.84 -22.37 -10.66
C GLU A 145 9.79 -21.16 -10.61
N ALA A 146 9.27 -19.94 -10.64
CA ALA A 146 10.08 -18.72 -10.54
C ALA A 146 10.75 -18.53 -9.16
N LEU A 147 10.31 -19.28 -8.15
CA LEU A 147 10.85 -19.35 -6.80
C LEU A 147 11.64 -20.62 -6.51
N ASP A 148 11.88 -21.47 -7.51
CA ASP A 148 12.71 -22.67 -7.34
C ASP A 148 14.16 -22.28 -6.96
N PRO A 149 14.88 -23.09 -6.14
CA PRO A 149 16.28 -22.83 -5.80
C PRO A 149 17.23 -22.71 -7.00
N THR A 150 16.88 -23.29 -8.15
CA THR A 150 17.65 -23.18 -9.39
C THR A 150 17.38 -21.89 -10.18
N ALA A 151 16.30 -21.17 -9.86
CA ALA A 151 15.85 -19.98 -10.58
C ALA A 151 16.56 -18.67 -10.15
N GLY A 152 17.38 -18.70 -9.10
CA GLY A 152 18.14 -17.55 -8.62
C GLY A 152 18.66 -17.72 -7.19
N ASP A 153 19.47 -16.76 -6.74
CA ASP A 153 19.90 -16.69 -5.34
C ASP A 153 18.73 -16.36 -4.40
N GLU A 154 18.98 -16.50 -3.10
CA GLU A 154 17.97 -16.24 -2.06
C GLU A 154 17.37 -14.83 -2.15
N ALA A 155 18.21 -13.81 -2.37
CA ALA A 155 17.76 -12.42 -2.44
C ALA A 155 16.84 -12.17 -3.64
N THR A 156 17.18 -12.73 -4.80
CA THR A 156 16.38 -12.64 -6.03
C THR A 156 15.04 -13.34 -5.85
N ARG A 157 15.04 -14.55 -5.28
CA ARG A 157 13.82 -15.32 -5.01
C ARG A 157 12.92 -14.60 -4.00
N LEU A 158 13.49 -14.05 -2.94
CA LEU A 158 12.76 -13.27 -1.95
C LEU A 158 12.12 -12.03 -2.57
N MET A 159 12.85 -11.29 -3.41
CA MET A 159 12.34 -10.13 -4.13
C MET A 159 11.17 -10.50 -5.05
N ARG A 160 11.28 -11.60 -5.80
CA ARG A 160 10.21 -12.12 -6.66
C ARG A 160 8.96 -12.45 -5.83
N LEU A 161 9.12 -13.14 -4.71
CA LEU A 161 8.02 -13.51 -3.83
C LEU A 161 7.26 -12.26 -3.32
N TYR A 162 7.97 -11.25 -2.83
CA TYR A 162 7.33 -10.01 -2.36
C TYR A 162 6.66 -9.23 -3.48
N ARG A 163 7.20 -9.26 -4.70
CA ARG A 163 6.53 -8.67 -5.88
C ARG A 163 5.24 -9.40 -6.23
N MET A 164 5.25 -10.73 -6.28
CA MET A 164 4.04 -11.54 -6.46
C MET A 164 3.01 -11.21 -5.39
N TRP A 165 3.41 -11.25 -4.12
CA TRP A 165 2.50 -10.99 -3.01
C TRP A 165 1.87 -9.59 -3.08
N THR A 166 2.70 -8.54 -3.17
CA THR A 166 2.22 -7.15 -3.16
C THR A 166 1.33 -6.85 -4.37
N VAL A 167 1.61 -7.43 -5.56
CA VAL A 167 0.74 -7.28 -6.74
C VAL A 167 -0.62 -7.91 -6.50
N LYS A 168 -0.67 -9.15 -5.97
CA LYS A 168 -1.93 -9.82 -5.66
C LYS A 168 -2.72 -9.06 -4.61
N GLU A 169 -2.07 -8.66 -3.53
CA GLU A 169 -2.69 -7.90 -2.44
C GLU A 169 -3.19 -6.52 -2.91
N ALA A 170 -2.42 -5.80 -3.73
CA ALA A 170 -2.85 -4.52 -4.30
C ALA A 170 -4.08 -4.69 -5.18
N TYR A 171 -4.11 -5.72 -6.04
CA TYR A 171 -5.25 -6.01 -6.91
C TYR A 171 -6.50 -6.38 -6.11
N THR A 172 -6.41 -7.28 -5.13
CA THR A 172 -7.55 -7.69 -4.30
C THR A 172 -8.06 -6.56 -3.39
N LYS A 173 -7.15 -5.72 -2.87
CA LYS A 173 -7.52 -4.47 -2.17
C LYS A 173 -8.26 -3.50 -3.08
N ALA A 174 -7.89 -3.41 -4.36
CA ALA A 174 -8.62 -2.60 -5.32
C ALA A 174 -10.04 -3.12 -5.54
N LEU A 175 -10.22 -4.44 -5.67
CA LEU A 175 -11.55 -5.08 -5.76
C LEU A 175 -12.39 -4.89 -4.50
N GLY A 176 -11.78 -4.88 -3.32
CA GLY A 176 -12.48 -4.75 -2.03
C GLY A 176 -12.91 -6.08 -1.40
N GLU A 177 -12.43 -7.20 -1.93
CA GLU A 177 -12.75 -8.57 -1.49
C GLU A 177 -11.96 -9.01 -0.24
N GLY A 178 -10.87 -8.32 0.10
CA GLY A 178 -10.08 -8.56 1.31
C GLY A 178 -9.46 -9.96 1.40
N LEU A 179 -9.26 -10.46 2.63
CA LEU A 179 -8.57 -11.72 2.96
C LEU A 179 -9.29 -13.00 2.46
N GLY A 180 -10.51 -12.88 1.93
CA GLY A 180 -11.28 -14.02 1.42
C GLY A 180 -11.02 -14.35 -0.05
N TYR A 181 -10.25 -13.50 -0.76
CA TYR A 181 -9.95 -13.73 -2.16
C TYR A 181 -8.84 -14.78 -2.33
N ASP A 182 -9.08 -15.77 -3.16
CA ASP A 182 -8.10 -16.81 -3.47
C ASP A 182 -6.96 -16.24 -4.34
N PHE A 183 -5.78 -16.07 -3.75
CA PHE A 183 -4.60 -15.54 -4.45
C PHE A 183 -4.10 -16.48 -5.55
N ALA A 184 -4.44 -17.77 -5.52
CA ALA A 184 -4.07 -18.71 -6.57
C ALA A 184 -4.79 -18.42 -7.90
N ARG A 185 -5.87 -17.61 -7.87
CA ARG A 185 -6.55 -17.12 -9.08
C ARG A 185 -5.76 -16.05 -9.82
N ILE A 186 -4.85 -15.36 -9.13
CA ILE A 186 -4.01 -14.30 -9.70
C ILE A 186 -2.63 -14.90 -9.93
N GLU A 187 -2.14 -14.83 -11.16
CA GLU A 187 -0.76 -15.19 -11.49
C GLU A 187 0.00 -13.90 -11.82
N TYR A 188 1.11 -13.63 -11.14
CA TYR A 188 2.08 -12.65 -11.59
C TYR A 188 3.35 -13.33 -12.10
N ASP A 189 3.50 -13.37 -13.43
CA ASP A 189 4.72 -13.80 -14.09
C ASP A 189 5.77 -12.68 -14.00
N VAL A 190 6.53 -12.67 -12.91
CA VAL A 190 7.58 -11.69 -12.60
C VAL A 190 8.74 -11.64 -13.60
N LEU A 191 8.85 -12.64 -14.50
CA LEU A 191 9.91 -12.69 -15.51
C LEU A 191 9.49 -12.00 -16.81
N ASN A 192 8.18 -12.02 -17.10
CA ASN A 192 7.59 -11.42 -18.29
C ASN A 192 6.73 -10.19 -17.98
N ASP A 193 6.70 -9.76 -16.72
CA ASP A 193 5.90 -8.65 -16.20
C ASP A 193 4.43 -8.73 -16.61
N MET A 194 3.83 -9.92 -16.44
CA MET A 194 2.47 -10.20 -16.87
C MET A 194 1.60 -10.66 -15.70
N VAL A 195 0.48 -9.98 -15.49
CA VAL A 195 -0.55 -10.39 -14.53
C VAL A 195 -1.71 -11.04 -15.28
N THR A 196 -2.16 -12.20 -14.80
CA THR A 196 -3.42 -12.81 -15.23
C THR A 196 -4.32 -13.13 -14.05
N VAL A 197 -5.63 -13.14 -14.29
CA VAL A 197 -6.66 -13.54 -13.32
C VAL A 197 -7.51 -14.62 -13.98
N ASP A 198 -7.61 -15.78 -13.34
CA ASP A 198 -8.24 -16.98 -13.90
C ASP A 198 -7.72 -17.31 -15.33
N GLY A 199 -6.41 -17.11 -15.54
CA GLY A 199 -5.74 -17.35 -16.82
C GLY A 199 -6.03 -16.32 -17.93
N LYS A 200 -6.66 -15.18 -17.60
CA LYS A 200 -6.96 -14.10 -18.55
C LYS A 200 -6.29 -12.81 -18.17
N LEU A 201 -5.97 -11.98 -19.17
CA LEU A 201 -5.50 -10.62 -18.92
C LEU A 201 -6.62 -9.80 -18.24
N PRO A 202 -6.34 -9.11 -17.12
CA PRO A 202 -7.33 -8.27 -16.45
C PRO A 202 -7.52 -6.96 -17.23
N LEU A 203 -8.19 -7.00 -18.38
CA LEU A 203 -8.39 -5.83 -19.25
C LEU A 203 -8.98 -4.64 -18.46
N GLY A 204 -8.47 -3.45 -18.76
CA GLY A 204 -8.86 -2.21 -18.11
C GLY A 204 -8.20 -1.97 -16.75
N TRP A 205 -7.17 -2.76 -16.40
CA TRP A 205 -6.37 -2.57 -15.21
C TRP A 205 -4.97 -2.05 -15.53
N GLU A 206 -4.50 -1.15 -14.68
CA GLU A 206 -3.10 -0.73 -14.61
C GLU A 206 -2.54 -1.18 -13.27
N ILE A 207 -1.46 -1.96 -13.33
CA ILE A 207 -0.76 -2.52 -12.18
C ILE A 207 0.69 -2.09 -12.26
N ALA A 208 1.22 -1.53 -11.19
CA ALA A 208 2.64 -1.15 -11.12
C ALA A 208 3.28 -1.79 -9.89
N SER A 209 4.53 -2.20 -10.00
CA SER A 209 5.35 -2.74 -8.91
C SER A 209 6.75 -2.14 -8.97
N PHE A 210 7.14 -1.43 -7.92
CA PHE A 210 8.38 -0.66 -7.86
C PHE A 210 9.04 -0.77 -6.50
N LEU A 211 10.34 -0.47 -6.45
CA LEU A 211 11.09 -0.49 -5.20
C LEU A 211 11.19 0.90 -4.61
N VAL A 212 11.16 0.96 -3.27
CA VAL A 212 11.55 2.12 -2.49
C VAL A 212 12.63 1.71 -1.52
N ARG A 213 13.77 2.40 -1.56
CA ARG A 213 14.90 2.15 -0.65
C ARG A 213 14.96 3.27 0.37
N HIS A 214 15.09 2.91 1.64
CA HIS A 214 15.21 3.87 2.72
C HIS A 214 16.10 3.33 3.83
N ALA A 215 17.13 4.09 4.18
CA ALA A 215 18.19 3.64 5.07
C ALA A 215 18.75 2.28 4.62
N ALA A 216 18.72 1.26 5.49
CA ALA A 216 19.18 -0.09 5.20
C ALA A 216 18.09 -1.00 4.60
N ASP A 217 16.84 -0.53 4.54
CA ASP A 217 15.69 -1.34 4.14
C ASP A 217 15.34 -1.11 2.66
N THR A 218 14.85 -2.17 2.02
CA THR A 218 14.20 -2.11 0.70
C THR A 218 12.75 -2.55 0.85
N TYR A 219 11.85 -1.79 0.23
CA TYR A 219 10.42 -2.05 0.21
C TYR A 219 9.99 -2.33 -1.23
N VAL A 220 9.12 -3.32 -1.41
CA VAL A 220 8.34 -3.50 -2.64
C VAL A 220 7.01 -2.81 -2.42
N ILE A 221 6.64 -1.91 -3.34
CA ILE A 221 5.32 -1.30 -3.38
C ILE A 221 4.67 -1.70 -4.68
N SER A 222 3.42 -2.16 -4.59
CA SER A 222 2.60 -2.44 -5.77
C SER A 222 1.28 -1.70 -5.69
N THR A 223 0.81 -1.20 -6.83
CA THR A 223 -0.49 -0.54 -6.97
C THR A 223 -1.30 -1.24 -8.05
N ALA A 224 -2.62 -1.23 -7.88
CA ALA A 224 -3.57 -1.66 -8.89
C ALA A 224 -4.69 -0.63 -8.98
N ARG A 225 -5.03 -0.23 -10.22
CA ARG A 225 -6.15 0.68 -10.47
C ARG A 225 -6.93 0.27 -11.70
N GLN A 226 -8.25 0.48 -11.67
CA GLN A 226 -9.11 0.23 -12.81
C GLN A 226 -9.22 1.50 -13.67
N VAL A 227 -8.64 1.48 -14.87
CA VAL A 227 -8.64 2.61 -15.81
C VAL A 227 -9.64 2.43 -16.95
N GLY A 228 -10.22 1.24 -17.09
CA GLY A 228 -11.14 0.88 -18.18
C GLY A 228 -10.42 0.65 -19.52
N GLY A 229 -11.19 0.30 -20.54
CA GLY A 229 -10.68 -0.01 -21.89
C GLY A 229 -10.20 -1.46 -22.05
N ASP A 230 -9.60 -1.74 -23.21
CA ASP A 230 -9.30 -3.11 -23.68
C ASP A 230 -7.81 -3.47 -23.56
N GLN A 231 -7.07 -2.75 -22.71
CA GLN A 231 -5.62 -2.93 -22.52
C GLN A 231 -5.30 -3.24 -21.06
N VAL A 232 -4.17 -3.91 -20.84
CA VAL A 232 -3.56 -4.09 -19.52
C VAL A 232 -2.20 -3.46 -19.54
N THR A 233 -1.91 -2.68 -18.51
CA THR A 233 -0.58 -2.11 -18.31
C THR A 233 -0.02 -2.71 -17.03
N THR A 234 1.05 -3.50 -17.16
CA THR A 234 1.85 -3.97 -16.04
C THR A 234 3.22 -3.32 -16.10
N LEU A 235 3.57 -2.56 -15.05
CA LEU A 235 4.85 -1.86 -14.96
C LEU A 235 5.68 -2.47 -13.85
N HIS A 236 6.79 -3.10 -14.21
CA HIS A 236 7.84 -3.48 -13.28
C HIS A 236 8.95 -2.44 -13.35
N LEU A 237 9.17 -1.75 -12.24
CA LEU A 237 10.16 -0.68 -12.17
C LEU A 237 11.20 -0.99 -11.11
N ALA A 238 12.45 -0.63 -11.40
CA ALA A 238 13.55 -0.74 -10.46
C ALA A 238 13.41 0.23 -9.29
N ASP A 239 12.81 1.40 -9.55
CA ASP A 239 12.57 2.48 -8.60
C ASP A 239 11.18 3.08 -8.82
N ALA A 240 10.68 3.80 -7.82
CA ALA A 240 9.44 4.55 -7.92
C ALA A 240 9.47 5.51 -9.13
N PRO A 241 8.47 5.46 -10.03
CA PRO A 241 8.46 6.34 -11.19
C PRO A 241 8.26 7.80 -10.77
N GLU A 242 8.93 8.69 -11.49
CA GLU A 242 8.90 10.13 -11.23
C GLU A 242 7.46 10.66 -11.26
N GLY A 243 7.07 11.38 -10.21
CA GLY A 243 5.73 11.97 -10.07
C GLY A 243 4.61 11.00 -9.67
N LEU A 244 4.81 9.68 -9.68
CA LEU A 244 3.82 8.72 -9.17
C LEU A 244 3.83 8.69 -7.64
N VAL A 245 5.02 8.75 -7.05
CA VAL A 245 5.22 8.64 -5.60
C VAL A 245 5.63 9.98 -5.02
N GLN A 246 4.85 10.46 -4.06
CA GLN A 246 5.16 11.64 -3.28
C GLN A 246 5.54 11.22 -1.86
N PHE A 247 6.80 11.48 -1.48
CA PHE A 247 7.26 11.25 -0.11
C PHE A 247 6.79 12.39 0.80
N VAL A 248 6.08 12.04 1.87
CA VAL A 248 5.59 13.01 2.85
C VAL A 248 6.14 12.67 4.23
N ASN A 249 6.93 13.57 4.81
CA ASN A 249 7.41 13.42 6.18
C ASN A 249 6.28 13.71 7.18
N VAL A 250 6.28 13.05 8.34
CA VAL A 250 5.29 13.23 9.41
C VAL A 250 5.14 14.68 9.89
N ASN A 251 6.22 15.47 9.88
CA ASN A 251 6.16 16.88 10.26
C ASN A 251 5.35 17.70 9.24
N VAL A 252 5.51 17.43 7.95
CA VAL A 252 4.72 18.05 6.88
C VAL A 252 3.25 17.65 6.99
N LEU A 253 2.96 16.39 7.33
CA LEU A 253 1.60 15.95 7.64
C LEU A 253 1.01 16.74 8.82
N ALA A 254 1.79 16.93 9.89
CA ALA A 254 1.35 17.67 11.08
C ALA A 254 1.06 19.14 10.76
N GLU A 255 1.98 19.84 10.09
CA GLU A 255 1.82 21.25 9.71
C GLU A 255 0.62 21.48 8.79
N CYS A 256 0.37 20.55 7.86
CA CYS A 256 -0.75 20.64 6.93
C CYS A 256 -2.11 20.39 7.60
N LEU A 257 -2.18 19.45 8.53
CA LEU A 257 -3.45 19.01 9.12
C LEU A 257 -3.80 19.73 10.43
N VAL A 258 -2.79 20.25 11.12
CA VAL A 258 -2.92 21.04 12.34
C VAL A 258 -2.04 22.28 12.19
N PRO A 259 -2.49 23.31 11.44
CA PRO A 259 -1.73 24.54 11.32
C PRO A 259 -1.47 25.11 12.71
N SER A 260 -0.23 25.46 13.01
CA SER A 260 0.12 26.20 14.22
C SER A 260 -0.76 27.45 14.29
N ILE A 261 -1.47 27.64 15.42
CA ILE A 261 -2.20 28.87 15.73
C ILE A 261 -1.20 30.03 15.80
#